data_AF-A0A672LC28-F1
#
_entry.id   AF-A0A672LC28-F1
#
_cell.length_a   1.000
_cell.length_b   1.000
_cell.length_c   1.000
_cell.angle_alpha   90.00
_cell.angle_beta   90.00
_cell.angle_gamma   90.00
#
_symmetry.space_group_name_H-M   'P 1'
#
loop_
_entity.id
_entity.type
_entity.pdbx_description
1 polymer ?
#
loop_
_entity_poly.entity_id
_entity_poly.type
_entity_poly.pdbx_seq_one_letter_code
_entity_poly.pdbx_strand_id
1 'polypeptide(L)'
;MGDTVTLKCNFRTDGNLREIVWFRVTEGGTSKQKIFTYDAMYNTNFSHMEDFRRREDLVYQSTVRLPEVQMEDDGPYECHVGIYDKASREKVVLASGSITLNVMSPPKSISVEAANQPARFSRYEAQNFTLVCIVTGGKPAPVVYFKRDGELIEVHPFTSTEEVENRGLLAAMDNQPLINRELDDTKVQKSLSFLGPYSEPVRLDKDQPQRSYTSGAPGQEEASPTTEIIPETVISREFPRWVLSSSPMYYFNHTQSELHDGTLEVQAMLTWHLNPQLDNEALFTCEVKHPALSMPMKAEVTLSAPKGPKLSVAPSRAKVGDTVRIKVEGFQMGPKANKVFPEPLFTWTRVGGPLLDGSEERFGKVLVLERVPAELNGSMFRCTVQNPLGSTNTHTRLIVFENPRIKKTIHLNFGDSAGDMLGPSLMLLLLSLTLELT
;
A
#
# COMPACT_ATOMS: atom_id res chain seq x y z
N MET A 1 -14.38 5.84 29.96
CA MET A 1 -13.26 6.03 30.91
C MET A 1 -13.22 7.50 31.33
N GLY A 2 -12.90 7.81 32.59
CA GLY A 2 -12.80 9.19 33.11
C GLY A 2 -14.13 9.84 33.50
N ASP A 3 -15.25 9.32 33.00
CA ASP A 3 -16.58 9.81 33.36
C ASP A 3 -16.98 9.39 34.79
N THR A 4 -17.86 10.19 35.41
CA THR A 4 -18.52 9.81 36.67
C THR A 4 -19.81 9.06 36.39
N VAL A 5 -19.89 7.80 36.80
CA VAL A 5 -21.07 6.96 36.59
C VAL A 5 -21.86 6.85 37.89
N THR A 6 -23.19 6.88 37.79
CA THR A 6 -24.08 6.65 38.94
C THR A 6 -24.86 5.35 38.74
N LEU A 7 -24.53 4.33 39.52
CA LEU A 7 -25.27 3.08 39.58
C LEU A 7 -26.54 3.31 40.41
N LYS A 8 -27.67 2.75 39.96
CA LYS A 8 -28.97 2.90 40.62
C LYS A 8 -29.57 1.54 40.90
N CYS A 9 -29.99 1.32 42.14
CA CYS A 9 -30.65 0.12 42.60
C CYS A 9 -32.02 0.52 43.18
N ASN A 10 -33.08 0.17 42.45
CA ASN A 10 -34.45 0.44 42.85
C ASN A 10 -35.06 -0.86 43.36
N PHE A 11 -35.67 -0.83 44.54
CA PHE A 11 -36.31 -2.01 45.11
C PHE A 11 -37.57 -1.62 45.88
N ARG A 12 -38.46 -2.61 46.05
CA ARG A 12 -39.71 -2.47 46.80
C ARG A 12 -39.67 -3.44 47.95
N THR A 13 -40.09 -2.99 49.14
CA THR A 13 -40.21 -3.86 50.30
C THR A 13 -41.33 -3.38 51.22
N ASP A 14 -42.00 -4.33 51.86
CA ASP A 14 -43.02 -4.12 52.87
C ASP A 14 -42.45 -4.15 54.31
N GLY A 15 -41.15 -4.46 54.47
CA GLY A 15 -40.42 -4.52 55.73
C GLY A 15 -39.56 -3.29 56.01
N ASN A 16 -39.00 -3.19 57.21
CA ASN A 16 -38.12 -2.09 57.60
C ASN A 16 -36.70 -2.32 57.05
N LEU A 17 -36.20 -1.37 56.27
CA LEU A 17 -34.84 -1.40 55.72
C LEU A 17 -33.80 -1.47 56.85
N ARG A 18 -32.84 -2.40 56.74
CA ARG A 18 -31.72 -2.56 57.70
C ARG A 18 -30.44 -1.99 57.11
N GLU A 19 -30.00 -2.54 55.98
CA GLU A 19 -28.76 -2.13 55.33
C GLU A 19 -28.83 -2.29 53.82
N ILE A 20 -28.02 -1.50 53.10
CA ILE A 20 -27.78 -1.66 51.66
C ILE A 20 -26.28 -1.73 51.44
N VAL A 21 -25.81 -2.77 50.77
CA VAL A 21 -24.39 -2.99 50.50
C VAL A 21 -24.17 -3.11 48.99
N TRP A 22 -23.21 -2.35 48.48
CA TRP A 22 -22.78 -2.46 47.09
C TRP A 22 -21.47 -3.22 47.01
N PHE A 23 -21.42 -4.16 46.07
CA PHE A 23 -20.29 -5.02 45.81
C PHE A 23 -19.81 -4.88 44.36
N ARG A 24 -18.50 -4.85 44.17
CA ARG A 24 -17.85 -5.13 42.88
C ARG A 24 -17.57 -6.62 42.84
N VAL A 25 -18.05 -7.30 41.80
CA VAL A 25 -17.78 -8.71 41.59
C VAL A 25 -16.49 -8.81 40.79
N THR A 26 -15.47 -9.49 41.31
CA THR A 26 -14.19 -9.66 40.62
C THR A 26 -14.25 -10.85 39.64
N GLU A 27 -13.30 -10.90 38.71
CA GLU A 27 -13.17 -12.02 37.76
C GLU A 27 -13.17 -13.37 38.48
N GLY A 28 -14.08 -14.27 38.05
CA GLY A 28 -14.33 -15.57 38.68
C GLY A 28 -15.65 -15.67 39.45
N GLY A 29 -16.38 -14.55 39.65
CA GLY A 29 -17.77 -14.55 40.16
C GLY A 29 -17.96 -14.98 41.63
N THR A 30 -16.89 -15.43 42.30
CA THR A 30 -16.93 -15.98 43.66
C THR A 30 -16.53 -14.97 44.73
N SER A 31 -15.67 -14.00 44.42
CA SER A 31 -15.25 -12.95 45.34
C SER A 31 -15.95 -11.61 45.07
N LYS A 32 -16.42 -11.00 46.16
CA LYS A 32 -17.16 -9.73 46.15
C LYS A 32 -16.40 -8.71 46.99
N GLN A 33 -16.00 -7.60 46.39
CA GLN A 33 -15.38 -6.48 47.09
C GLN A 33 -16.45 -5.47 47.48
N LYS A 34 -16.59 -5.20 48.77
CA LYS A 34 -17.53 -4.18 49.28
C LYS A 34 -17.03 -2.79 48.91
N ILE A 35 -17.87 -2.01 48.23
CA ILE A 35 -17.56 -0.64 47.76
C ILE A 35 -18.26 0.41 48.63
N PHE A 36 -19.51 0.13 49.02
CA PHE A 36 -20.33 1.06 49.79
C PHE A 36 -21.27 0.31 50.73
N THR A 37 -21.60 0.90 51.88
CA THR A 37 -22.58 0.36 52.82
C THR A 37 -23.37 1.50 53.44
N TYR A 38 -24.70 1.34 53.44
CA TYR A 38 -25.65 2.20 54.11
C TYR A 38 -26.31 1.41 55.24
N ASP A 39 -26.29 1.94 56.47
CA ASP A 39 -26.99 1.35 57.63
C ASP A 39 -28.07 2.31 58.11
N ALA A 40 -29.31 1.82 58.15
CA ALA A 40 -30.47 2.59 58.56
C ALA A 40 -30.50 2.89 60.06
N MET A 41 -29.73 2.18 60.91
CA MET A 41 -29.70 2.45 62.36
C MET A 41 -28.97 3.74 62.73
N TYR A 42 -27.97 4.16 61.95
CA TYR A 42 -27.12 5.32 62.28
C TYR A 42 -27.61 6.63 61.65
N ASN A 43 -28.57 6.57 60.72
CA ASN A 43 -29.12 7.74 60.06
C ASN A 43 -30.40 8.20 60.79
N THR A 44 -30.23 8.82 61.96
CA THR A 44 -31.33 9.26 62.85
C THR A 44 -31.95 10.60 62.47
N ASN A 45 -31.87 11.05 61.20
CA ASN A 45 -32.67 12.18 60.74
C ASN A 45 -34.09 11.70 60.38
N PHE A 46 -34.83 11.34 61.41
CA PHE A 46 -36.26 11.05 61.40
C PHE A 46 -37.04 12.35 61.10
N SER A 47 -37.13 12.75 59.82
CA SER A 47 -38.10 13.79 59.42
C SER A 47 -39.09 13.31 58.38
N HIS A 48 -39.02 12.03 57.97
CA HIS A 48 -39.96 11.44 57.02
C HIS A 48 -40.71 10.24 57.62
N MET A 49 -40.84 10.20 58.96
CA MET A 49 -41.55 9.13 59.69
C MET A 49 -42.97 9.46 60.15
N GLU A 50 -43.57 10.55 59.66
CA GLU A 50 -44.95 10.93 60.00
C GLU A 50 -46.01 10.63 58.91
N ASP A 51 -45.64 10.04 57.76
CA ASP A 51 -46.60 9.69 56.70
C ASP A 51 -46.92 8.19 56.60
N PHE A 52 -46.70 7.43 57.67
CA PHE A 52 -46.86 5.96 57.72
C PHE A 52 -48.32 5.45 57.74
N ARG A 53 -49.29 6.25 57.27
CA ARG A 53 -50.71 5.84 57.17
C ARG A 53 -51.21 5.61 55.75
N ARG A 54 -50.39 5.78 54.71
CA ARG A 54 -50.77 5.39 53.35
C ARG A 54 -49.91 4.22 52.87
N ARG A 55 -50.59 3.11 52.62
CA ARG A 55 -50.05 1.86 52.10
C ARG A 55 -49.79 2.03 50.60
N GLU A 56 -48.87 2.93 50.24
CA GLU A 56 -48.31 3.07 48.90
C GLU A 56 -46.98 2.30 48.89
N ASP A 57 -46.77 1.44 47.88
CA ASP A 57 -45.57 0.63 47.72
C ASP A 57 -44.31 1.50 47.86
N LEU A 58 -43.59 1.39 48.99
CA LEU A 58 -42.36 2.14 49.22
C LEU A 58 -41.31 1.69 48.20
N VAL A 59 -41.08 2.51 47.18
CA VAL A 59 -39.98 2.35 46.22
C VAL A 59 -38.74 3.01 46.81
N TYR A 60 -37.81 2.19 47.31
CA TYR A 60 -36.52 2.68 47.76
C TYR A 60 -35.56 2.78 46.58
N GLN A 61 -34.77 3.86 46.55
CA GLN A 61 -33.76 4.11 45.53
C GLN A 61 -32.40 4.31 46.21
N SER A 62 -31.48 3.38 45.97
CA SER A 62 -30.07 3.50 46.35
C SER A 62 -29.25 3.88 45.14
N THR A 63 -28.33 4.84 45.28
CA THR A 63 -27.43 5.24 44.21
C THR A 63 -26.00 5.31 44.69
N VAL A 64 -25.07 4.72 43.94
CA VAL A 64 -23.62 4.83 44.17
C VAL A 64 -22.99 5.58 43.02
N ARG A 65 -22.18 6.59 43.35
CA ARG A 65 -21.43 7.39 42.38
C ARG A 65 -20.00 6.86 42.34
N LEU A 66 -19.55 6.45 41.16
CA LEU A 66 -18.17 6.05 40.86
C LEU A 66 -17.52 7.21 40.08
N PRO A 67 -16.70 8.05 40.73
CA PRO A 67 -15.95 9.10 40.04
C PRO A 67 -14.80 8.50 39.23
N GLU A 68 -14.42 9.17 38.14
CA GLU A 68 -13.20 8.88 37.36
C GLU A 68 -13.04 7.40 36.98
N VAL A 69 -14.09 6.81 36.39
CA VAL A 69 -14.14 5.37 36.08
C VAL A 69 -12.96 4.92 35.20
N GLN A 70 -12.23 3.92 35.67
CA GLN A 70 -11.08 3.34 34.98
C GLN A 70 -11.45 2.08 34.19
N MET A 71 -10.55 1.59 33.33
CA MET A 71 -10.78 0.36 32.55
C MET A 71 -10.96 -0.88 33.41
N GLU A 72 -10.33 -0.91 34.58
CA GLU A 72 -10.45 -1.98 35.57
C GLU A 72 -11.83 -2.05 36.23
N ASP A 73 -12.57 -0.93 36.30
CA ASP A 73 -13.90 -0.87 36.92
C ASP A 73 -14.98 -1.56 36.07
N ASP A 74 -14.64 -1.99 34.86
CA ASP A 74 -15.50 -2.77 34.00
C ASP A 74 -15.88 -4.11 34.64
N GLY A 75 -17.16 -4.43 34.62
CA GLY A 75 -17.66 -5.70 35.13
C GLY A 75 -18.95 -5.61 35.93
N PRO A 76 -19.33 -6.71 36.60
CA PRO A 76 -20.59 -6.79 37.33
C PRO A 76 -20.50 -6.15 38.72
N TYR A 77 -21.53 -5.38 39.05
CA TYR A 77 -21.78 -4.79 40.36
C TYR A 77 -23.06 -5.36 40.93
N GLU A 78 -23.07 -5.64 42.22
CA GLU A 78 -24.25 -6.16 42.92
C GLU A 78 -24.67 -5.23 44.05
N CYS A 79 -25.98 -4.98 44.13
CA CYS A 79 -26.64 -4.28 45.21
C CYS A 79 -27.37 -5.30 46.08
N HIS A 80 -26.97 -5.44 47.35
CA HIS A 80 -27.59 -6.35 48.31
C HIS A 80 -28.39 -5.54 49.33
N VAL A 81 -29.64 -5.95 49.55
CA VAL A 81 -30.55 -5.27 50.46
C VAL A 81 -30.90 -6.20 51.62
N GLY A 82 -30.59 -5.74 52.84
CA GLY A 82 -31.00 -6.36 54.09
C GLY A 82 -32.25 -5.69 54.64
N ILE A 83 -33.28 -6.47 54.96
CA ILE A 83 -34.55 -6.00 55.53
C ILE A 83 -34.81 -6.79 56.83
N TYR A 84 -35.37 -6.14 57.84
CA TYR A 84 -35.81 -6.84 59.05
C TYR A 84 -37.06 -7.67 58.78
N ASP A 85 -37.03 -8.94 59.18
CA ASP A 85 -38.22 -9.75 59.27
C ASP A 85 -39.14 -9.23 60.38
N LYS A 86 -40.45 -9.17 60.12
CA LYS A 86 -41.47 -8.75 61.09
C LYS A 86 -41.66 -9.79 62.20
N ALA A 87 -41.28 -11.05 61.96
CA ALA A 87 -41.52 -12.17 62.89
C ALA A 87 -40.30 -12.57 63.74
N SER A 88 -39.07 -12.37 63.27
CA SER A 88 -37.84 -12.77 63.98
C SER A 88 -36.71 -11.74 63.86
N ARG A 89 -35.92 -11.56 64.92
CA ARG A 89 -34.78 -10.61 64.97
C ARG A 89 -33.46 -11.19 64.41
N GLU A 90 -33.46 -12.36 63.77
CA GLU A 90 -32.25 -13.02 63.25
C GLU A 90 -32.31 -13.28 61.71
N LYS A 91 -31.47 -12.52 60.98
CA LYS A 91 -31.23 -12.46 59.51
C LYS A 91 -32.44 -11.98 58.67
N VAL A 92 -32.31 -11.39 57.47
CA VAL A 92 -31.93 -12.03 56.17
C VAL A 92 -31.61 -10.96 55.09
N VAL A 93 -30.63 -11.22 54.22
CA VAL A 93 -30.48 -10.52 52.91
C VAL A 93 -31.59 -11.05 51.99
N LEU A 94 -32.58 -10.22 51.66
CA LEU A 94 -33.82 -10.68 51.01
C LEU A 94 -33.82 -10.49 49.49
N ALA A 95 -32.99 -9.59 48.96
CA ALA A 95 -32.89 -9.36 47.52
C ALA A 95 -31.51 -8.86 47.13
N SER A 96 -31.00 -9.33 46.00
CA SER A 96 -29.82 -8.80 45.33
C SER A 96 -30.13 -8.46 43.87
N GLY A 97 -29.67 -7.31 43.40
CA GLY A 97 -29.71 -6.92 41.98
C GLY A 97 -28.31 -6.81 41.41
N SER A 98 -28.11 -7.20 40.14
CA SER A 98 -26.84 -7.06 39.43
C SER A 98 -26.94 -6.04 38.29
N ILE A 99 -25.85 -5.29 38.09
CA ILE A 99 -25.71 -4.26 37.06
C ILE A 99 -24.31 -4.40 36.48
N THR A 100 -24.18 -4.50 35.15
CA THR A 100 -22.86 -4.54 34.49
C THR A 100 -22.45 -3.15 34.06
N LEU A 101 -21.28 -2.70 34.52
CA LEU A 101 -20.65 -1.47 34.06
C LEU A 101 -19.76 -1.79 32.85
N ASN A 102 -20.13 -1.29 31.68
CA ASN A 102 -19.32 -1.42 30.47
C ASN A 102 -18.49 -0.15 30.28
N VAL A 103 -17.18 -0.24 30.47
CA VAL A 103 -16.28 0.89 30.30
C VAL A 103 -15.80 0.92 28.86
N MET A 104 -16.20 1.96 28.15
CA MET A 104 -15.82 2.15 26.76
C MET A 104 -14.55 2.99 26.65
N SER A 105 -13.74 2.67 25.63
CA SER A 105 -12.55 3.40 25.23
C SER A 105 -12.61 3.62 23.71
N PRO A 106 -12.45 4.86 23.21
CA PRO A 106 -12.47 5.12 21.78
C PRO A 106 -11.22 4.57 21.08
N PRO A 107 -11.29 4.27 19.77
CA PRO A 107 -10.11 3.92 18.99
C PRO A 107 -9.11 5.09 18.92
N LYS A 108 -7.82 4.76 19.01
CA LYS A 108 -6.72 5.74 19.10
C LYS A 108 -6.20 6.14 17.72
N SER A 109 -6.03 5.18 16.81
CA SER A 109 -5.50 5.45 15.46
C SER A 109 -6.14 4.57 14.39
N ILE A 110 -6.07 5.05 13.16
CA ILE A 110 -6.48 4.34 11.95
C ILE A 110 -5.39 4.50 10.90
N SER A 111 -5.06 3.42 10.19
CA SER A 111 -4.13 3.46 9.06
C SER A 111 -4.57 2.48 7.98
N VAL A 112 -4.30 2.83 6.73
CA VAL A 112 -4.58 1.98 5.58
C VAL A 112 -3.27 1.68 4.86
N GLU A 113 -3.02 0.40 4.64
CA GLU A 113 -1.84 -0.11 3.94
C GLU A 113 -2.26 -1.15 2.90
N ALA A 114 -1.33 -1.52 2.03
CA ALA A 114 -1.53 -2.59 1.07
C ALA A 114 -0.73 -3.81 1.51
N ALA A 115 -1.31 -4.99 1.44
CA ALA A 115 -0.59 -6.22 1.74
C ALA A 115 0.43 -6.53 0.64
N ASN A 116 1.48 -7.29 0.98
CA ASN A 116 2.45 -7.84 0.03
C ASN A 116 3.13 -6.78 -0.86
N GLN A 117 3.51 -5.65 -0.26
CA GLN A 117 4.20 -4.53 -0.91
C GLN A 117 5.72 -4.58 -0.68
N PRO A 118 6.56 -4.17 -1.64
CA PRO A 118 6.24 -3.71 -2.99
C PRO A 118 6.04 -4.87 -3.99
N ALA A 119 5.04 -4.74 -4.87
CA ALA A 119 4.72 -5.75 -5.89
C ALA A 119 4.96 -5.23 -7.33
N ARG A 120 5.33 -6.14 -8.24
CA ARG A 120 5.61 -5.81 -9.65
C ARG A 120 4.33 -5.66 -10.45
N PHE A 121 4.37 -4.85 -11.50
CA PHE A 121 3.26 -4.79 -12.45
C PHE A 121 3.25 -6.08 -13.31
N SER A 122 2.10 -6.71 -13.47
CA SER A 122 1.91 -7.79 -14.44
C SER A 122 0.89 -7.34 -15.48
N ARG A 123 1.29 -7.39 -16.75
CA ARG A 123 0.40 -7.09 -17.88
C ARG A 123 -0.53 -8.25 -18.20
N TYR A 124 -0.08 -9.48 -17.93
CA TYR A 124 -0.70 -10.71 -18.43
C TYR A 124 -1.52 -11.45 -17.37
N GLU A 125 -1.30 -11.14 -16.09
CA GLU A 125 -1.96 -11.82 -14.98
C GLU A 125 -2.67 -10.79 -14.09
N ALA A 126 -3.93 -11.07 -13.76
CA ALA A 126 -4.65 -10.30 -12.76
C ALA A 126 -4.04 -10.59 -11.39
N GLN A 127 -3.67 -9.55 -10.66
CA GLN A 127 -3.14 -9.68 -9.32
C GLN A 127 -4.26 -9.48 -8.30
N ASN A 128 -4.27 -10.36 -7.29
CA ASN A 128 -5.07 -10.15 -6.10
C ASN A 128 -4.42 -9.05 -5.28
N PHE A 129 -5.18 -7.98 -5.07
CA PHE A 129 -4.74 -6.85 -4.26
C PHE A 129 -5.54 -6.84 -2.96
N THR A 130 -4.83 -6.70 -1.85
CA THR A 130 -5.42 -6.66 -0.52
C THR A 130 -5.14 -5.33 0.13
N LEU A 131 -6.20 -4.60 0.46
CA LEU A 131 -6.16 -3.38 1.25
C LEU A 131 -6.37 -3.74 2.73
N VAL A 132 -5.49 -3.30 3.60
CA VAL A 132 -5.51 -3.59 5.03
C VAL A 132 -5.77 -2.30 5.79
N CYS A 133 -6.84 -2.26 6.57
CA CYS A 133 -7.13 -1.16 7.49
C CYS A 133 -6.86 -1.63 8.92
N ILE A 134 -5.89 -0.97 9.57
CA ILE A 134 -5.50 -1.25 10.95
C ILE A 134 -6.10 -0.16 11.83
N VAL A 135 -6.91 -0.58 12.79
CA VAL A 135 -7.51 0.29 13.80
C VAL A 135 -6.96 -0.12 15.15
N THR A 136 -6.23 0.78 15.81
CA THR A 136 -5.65 0.49 17.12
C THR A 136 -6.45 1.15 18.22
N GLY A 137 -6.66 0.40 19.30
CA GLY A 137 -7.48 0.84 20.41
C GLY A 137 -8.98 0.71 20.13
N GLY A 138 -9.75 0.74 21.21
CA GLY A 138 -11.19 0.55 21.15
C GLY A 138 -11.65 -0.53 22.12
N LYS A 139 -12.59 -0.19 22.98
CA LYS A 139 -13.40 -1.15 23.74
C LYS A 139 -14.85 -0.65 23.72
N PRO A 140 -15.83 -1.38 23.15
CA PRO A 140 -15.71 -2.70 22.50
C PRO A 140 -14.95 -2.64 21.15
N ALA A 141 -14.84 -3.78 20.45
CA ALA A 141 -14.16 -3.87 19.17
C ALA A 141 -14.76 -2.87 18.15
N PRO A 142 -13.93 -2.03 17.50
CA PRO A 142 -14.41 -1.12 16.47
C PRO A 142 -14.87 -1.88 15.22
N VAL A 143 -15.96 -1.42 14.60
CA VAL A 143 -16.50 -2.03 13.38
C VAL A 143 -15.99 -1.27 12.17
N VAL A 144 -15.41 -1.99 11.20
CA VAL A 144 -14.75 -1.43 10.03
C VAL A 144 -15.55 -1.67 8.76
N TYR A 145 -15.67 -0.65 7.93
CA TYR A 145 -16.33 -0.68 6.63
C TYR A 145 -15.41 -0.08 5.56
N PHE A 146 -15.46 -0.62 4.34
CA PHE A 146 -14.77 -0.04 3.20
C PHE A 146 -15.74 0.64 2.26
N LYS A 147 -15.32 1.79 1.73
CA LYS A 147 -16.04 2.54 0.70
C LYS A 147 -15.15 2.76 -0.51
N ARG A 148 -15.74 2.70 -1.70
CA ARG A 148 -15.11 3.06 -2.98
C ARG A 148 -15.78 4.33 -3.50
N ASP A 149 -14.99 5.37 -3.73
CA ASP A 149 -15.45 6.66 -4.27
C ASP A 149 -16.65 7.26 -3.49
N GLY A 150 -16.74 6.95 -2.19
CA GLY A 150 -17.80 7.38 -1.27
C GLY A 150 -18.95 6.39 -1.06
N GLU A 151 -19.08 5.37 -1.92
CA GLU A 151 -20.11 4.33 -1.84
C GLU A 151 -19.65 3.12 -1.02
N LEU A 152 -20.54 2.52 -0.25
CA LEU A 152 -20.23 1.34 0.57
C LEU A 152 -19.99 0.12 -0.31
N ILE A 153 -18.89 -0.59 -0.06
CA ILE A 153 -18.56 -1.82 -0.80
C ILE A 153 -19.36 -3.00 -0.25
N GLU A 154 -20.05 -3.73 -1.13
CA GLU A 154 -20.63 -5.03 -0.80
C GLU A 154 -19.54 -6.10 -0.73
N VAL A 155 -19.43 -6.78 0.41
CA VAL A 155 -18.35 -7.72 0.68
C VAL A 155 -18.86 -9.14 0.90
N HIS A 156 -18.07 -10.12 0.45
CA HIS A 156 -18.29 -11.54 0.69
C HIS A 156 -17.39 -11.97 1.85
N PRO A 157 -17.93 -12.66 2.87
CA PRO A 157 -17.12 -13.15 3.98
C PRO A 157 -16.11 -14.18 3.45
N PHE A 158 -14.86 -14.09 3.90
CA PHE A 158 -13.85 -15.09 3.60
C PHE A 158 -14.17 -16.39 4.36
N THR A 159 -14.68 -17.41 3.67
CA THR A 159 -14.81 -18.75 4.26
C THR A 159 -13.46 -19.44 4.19
N SER A 160 -12.74 -19.55 5.31
CA SER A 160 -11.61 -20.46 5.42
C SER A 160 -12.11 -21.89 5.27
N THR A 161 -11.86 -22.52 4.13
CA THR A 161 -11.96 -23.98 3.98
C THR A 161 -10.76 -24.62 4.68
N GLU A 162 -10.75 -24.59 6.01
CA GLU A 162 -9.84 -25.38 6.85
C GLU A 162 -10.60 -25.94 8.06
N GLU A 163 -11.80 -26.50 7.85
CA GLU A 163 -12.46 -27.42 8.79
C GLU A 163 -13.33 -28.44 8.03
N VAL A 164 -12.70 -29.32 7.25
CA VAL A 164 -13.31 -30.62 6.88
C VAL A 164 -12.24 -31.70 6.90
N GLU A 165 -11.93 -32.20 8.10
CA GLU A 165 -11.48 -33.58 8.24
C GLU A 165 -12.61 -34.42 8.85
N ASN A 166 -12.83 -35.56 8.21
CA ASN A 166 -13.55 -36.73 8.70
C ASN A 166 -15.07 -36.66 8.86
N ARG A 167 -15.77 -36.68 7.71
CA ARG A 167 -16.85 -37.66 7.50
C ARG A 167 -16.75 -38.25 6.09
N GLY A 168 -16.11 -39.40 5.97
CA GLY A 168 -16.29 -40.25 4.81
C GLY A 168 -17.72 -40.78 4.77
N LEU A 169 -18.31 -40.80 3.57
CA LEU A 169 -19.31 -41.77 3.09
C LEU A 169 -19.51 -41.54 1.57
N LEU A 170 -19.75 -42.64 0.87
CA LEU A 170 -19.49 -42.91 -0.54
C LEU A 170 -20.60 -42.45 -1.51
N ALA A 171 -20.19 -42.36 -2.79
CA ALA A 171 -20.95 -42.30 -4.04
C ALA A 171 -21.49 -40.91 -4.47
N ALA A 172 -21.43 -40.48 -5.73
CA ALA A 172 -21.30 -41.24 -6.98
C ALA A 172 -20.51 -40.47 -8.07
N MET A 173 -19.98 -41.24 -9.03
CA MET A 173 -19.58 -40.87 -10.41
C MET A 173 -20.59 -39.86 -11.01
N ASP A 174 -20.23 -38.92 -11.89
CA ASP A 174 -19.50 -39.12 -13.14
C ASP A 174 -19.18 -37.76 -13.82
N ASN A 175 -18.33 -37.81 -14.84
CA ASN A 175 -17.98 -36.79 -15.84
C ASN A 175 -16.68 -35.99 -15.65
N GLN A 176 -15.56 -36.62 -16.04
CA GLN A 176 -14.45 -35.94 -16.73
C GLN A 176 -14.91 -35.37 -18.10
N PRO A 177 -14.26 -34.31 -18.59
CA PRO A 177 -13.23 -34.60 -19.59
C PRO A 177 -11.87 -34.00 -19.24
N LEU A 178 -10.86 -34.83 -19.47
CA LEU A 178 -9.45 -34.48 -19.57
C LEU A 178 -9.25 -33.40 -20.64
N ILE A 179 -8.59 -32.29 -20.29
CA ILE A 179 -7.85 -31.49 -21.27
C ILE A 179 -6.42 -31.34 -20.78
N ASN A 180 -5.55 -31.74 -21.69
CA ASN A 180 -4.14 -32.02 -21.54
C ASN A 180 -3.31 -30.77 -21.21
N ARG A 181 -2.31 -31.04 -20.38
CA ARG A 181 -1.02 -30.37 -20.33
C ARG A 181 -0.42 -30.31 -21.74
N GLU A 182 -0.38 -29.12 -22.32
CA GLU A 182 0.42 -28.84 -23.51
C GLU A 182 1.33 -27.65 -23.22
N LEU A 183 2.61 -27.97 -22.99
CA LEU A 183 3.72 -27.04 -22.98
C LEU A 183 3.84 -26.45 -24.39
N ASP A 184 3.77 -25.12 -24.52
CA ASP A 184 4.13 -24.41 -25.74
C ASP A 184 5.41 -23.61 -25.48
N ASP A 185 6.56 -24.27 -25.69
CA ASP A 185 7.90 -23.68 -25.62
C ASP A 185 8.25 -23.02 -26.97
N THR A 186 8.04 -21.71 -27.08
CA THR A 186 8.57 -20.92 -28.18
C THR A 186 10.08 -20.67 -28.01
N LYS A 187 10.87 -21.62 -28.54
CA LYS A 187 12.22 -21.53 -29.14
C LYS A 187 13.19 -20.42 -28.65
N VAL A 188 14.25 -20.88 -27.97
CA VAL A 188 15.56 -20.20 -27.86
C VAL A 188 16.63 -20.97 -28.68
N GLN A 189 17.32 -20.18 -29.50
CA GLN A 189 18.65 -20.26 -30.13
C GLN A 189 19.35 -21.58 -30.53
N LYS A 190 19.80 -21.53 -31.79
CA LYS A 190 20.85 -22.30 -32.48
C LYS A 190 22.04 -22.72 -31.60
N SER A 191 22.40 -24.00 -31.71
CA SER A 191 23.80 -24.45 -31.71
C SER A 191 24.00 -25.52 -32.78
N LEU A 192 25.00 -25.31 -33.64
CA LEU A 192 25.41 -26.15 -34.77
C LEU A 192 26.06 -27.46 -34.33
N SER A 193 25.71 -28.57 -34.99
CA SER A 193 26.53 -29.75 -35.37
C SER A 193 25.58 -30.91 -35.69
N PHE A 194 25.79 -31.87 -36.58
CA PHE A 194 26.67 -32.14 -37.73
C PHE A 194 26.17 -33.52 -38.25
N LEU A 195 26.05 -33.73 -39.59
CA LEU A 195 25.69 -34.99 -40.32
C LEU A 195 24.22 -35.46 -40.14
N GLY A 196 23.30 -35.48 -41.13
CA GLY A 196 23.32 -36.04 -42.50
C GLY A 196 22.82 -37.50 -42.50
N PRO A 197 22.15 -38.07 -43.54
CA PRO A 197 21.22 -37.55 -44.56
C PRO A 197 19.93 -38.41 -44.66
N TYR A 198 19.11 -38.18 -45.71
CA TYR A 198 17.89 -38.90 -46.16
C TYR A 198 16.59 -38.49 -45.45
N SER A 199 15.50 -38.07 -46.10
CA SER A 199 15.07 -38.19 -47.49
C SER A 199 14.09 -37.05 -47.84
N GLU A 200 14.16 -36.64 -49.10
CA GLU A 200 13.35 -35.64 -49.79
C GLU A 200 12.11 -36.33 -50.44
N PRO A 201 11.25 -35.64 -51.21
CA PRO A 201 10.08 -34.89 -50.77
C PRO A 201 8.75 -35.45 -51.33
N VAL A 202 7.61 -34.92 -50.89
CA VAL A 202 6.37 -34.95 -51.71
C VAL A 202 5.84 -33.53 -51.86
N ARG A 203 5.78 -33.10 -53.12
CA ARG A 203 5.25 -31.83 -53.63
C ARG A 203 3.75 -31.90 -53.84
N LEU A 204 3.06 -30.78 -53.62
CA LEU A 204 1.98 -30.22 -54.48
C LEU A 204 1.38 -28.99 -53.75
N ASP A 205 0.92 -27.90 -54.34
CA ASP A 205 1.21 -27.03 -55.49
C ASP A 205 0.29 -25.81 -55.23
N LYS A 206 0.74 -24.59 -55.59
CA LYS A 206 -0.01 -23.33 -55.85
C LYS A 206 -1.12 -22.86 -54.88
N ASP A 207 -1.23 -21.57 -54.52
CA ASP A 207 -1.37 -20.43 -55.44
C ASP A 207 -1.03 -19.10 -54.76
N GLN A 208 -0.51 -18.16 -55.55
CA GLN A 208 -0.35 -16.74 -55.23
C GLN A 208 -1.08 -15.90 -56.29
N PRO A 209 -1.44 -14.65 -55.96
CA PRO A 209 -1.11 -13.57 -56.89
C PRO A 209 -0.42 -12.33 -56.27
N GLN A 210 0.33 -11.67 -57.16
CA GLN A 210 1.13 -10.44 -57.08
C GLN A 210 0.32 -9.17 -56.74
N ARG A 211 0.85 -8.14 -56.04
CA ARG A 211 1.89 -7.12 -56.39
C ARG A 211 1.46 -6.15 -57.51
N SER A 212 1.42 -4.86 -57.19
CA SER A 212 1.48 -3.76 -58.17
C SER A 212 2.39 -2.64 -57.68
N TYR A 213 3.27 -2.19 -58.57
CA TYR A 213 4.18 -1.05 -58.48
C TYR A 213 3.64 0.10 -59.33
N THR A 214 3.96 1.34 -58.99
CA THR A 214 4.21 2.44 -59.96
C THR A 214 5.21 3.45 -59.37
N SER A 215 5.92 4.16 -60.26
CA SER A 215 7.18 4.89 -60.08
C SER A 215 7.12 6.33 -60.65
N GLY A 216 8.00 7.22 -60.17
CA GLY A 216 8.42 8.51 -60.77
C GLY A 216 8.19 9.72 -59.84
N ALA A 217 9.07 10.71 -59.60
CA ALA A 217 10.39 11.13 -60.11
C ALA A 217 11.00 12.17 -59.08
N PRO A 218 12.23 12.72 -59.26
CA PRO A 218 13.12 13.16 -58.17
C PRO A 218 13.16 14.68 -57.88
N GLY A 219 13.62 15.07 -56.68
CA GLY A 219 14.03 16.42 -56.30
C GLY A 219 15.00 16.40 -55.10
N GLN A 220 16.19 16.96 -55.28
CA GLN A 220 17.21 17.20 -54.24
C GLN A 220 16.77 18.37 -53.36
N GLU A 221 16.87 18.23 -52.03
CA GLU A 221 17.03 19.36 -51.11
C GLU A 221 17.72 18.89 -49.82
N GLU A 222 18.48 19.82 -49.25
CA GLU A 222 19.65 19.64 -48.40
C GLU A 222 19.36 19.13 -46.97
N ALA A 223 20.38 18.49 -46.41
CA ALA A 223 20.40 18.00 -45.04
C ALA A 223 20.41 19.17 -44.03
N SER A 224 19.41 19.21 -43.15
CA SER A 224 19.43 19.99 -41.90
C SER A 224 19.27 19.04 -40.71
N PRO A 225 19.87 19.34 -39.54
CA PRO A 225 20.02 18.37 -38.47
C PRO A 225 18.68 18.13 -37.77
N THR A 226 18.15 16.93 -37.98
CA THR A 226 16.96 16.39 -37.32
C THR A 226 17.17 16.44 -35.81
N THR A 227 16.50 17.38 -35.14
CA THR A 227 16.26 17.26 -33.71
C THR A 227 15.21 16.17 -33.57
N GLU A 228 15.65 14.92 -33.39
CA GLU A 228 14.77 13.81 -33.03
C GLU A 228 14.17 14.11 -31.66
N ILE A 229 13.01 14.76 -31.66
CA ILE A 229 12.07 14.72 -30.56
C ILE A 229 11.56 13.27 -30.53
N ILE A 230 12.21 12.45 -29.71
CA ILE A 230 11.76 11.09 -29.42
C ILE A 230 10.34 11.23 -28.86
N PRO A 231 9.30 10.71 -29.54
CA PRO A 231 7.96 10.78 -29.00
C PRO A 231 7.95 10.03 -27.67
N GLU A 232 7.38 10.67 -26.64
CA GLU A 232 7.07 10.00 -25.38
C GLU A 232 6.38 8.68 -25.73
N THR A 233 7.05 7.58 -25.39
CA THR A 233 6.62 6.25 -25.81
C THR A 233 5.17 6.08 -25.47
N VAL A 234 4.37 5.96 -26.55
CA VAL A 234 2.97 5.61 -26.55
C VAL A 234 2.77 4.55 -25.48
N ILE A 235 1.94 4.86 -24.49
CA ILE A 235 1.37 3.87 -23.58
C ILE A 235 0.81 2.78 -24.49
N SER A 236 1.49 1.64 -24.59
CA SER A 236 1.01 0.47 -25.31
C SER A 236 -0.27 0.04 -24.60
N ARG A 237 -1.39 0.62 -25.04
CA ARG A 237 -2.78 0.36 -24.64
C ARG A 237 -3.38 -0.76 -25.47
N GLU A 238 -2.57 -1.65 -26.03
CA GLU A 238 -3.03 -2.96 -26.49
C GLU A 238 -3.11 -3.87 -25.27
N PHE A 239 -4.12 -3.58 -24.44
CA PHE A 239 -4.54 -4.48 -23.38
C PHE A 239 -5.09 -5.75 -24.04
N PRO A 240 -4.68 -6.96 -23.63
CA PRO A 240 -5.54 -8.11 -23.88
C PRO A 240 -6.92 -7.72 -23.33
N ARG A 241 -7.97 -7.89 -24.14
CA ARG A 241 -9.34 -7.53 -23.78
C ARG A 241 -9.70 -8.24 -22.48
N TRP A 242 -9.49 -7.58 -21.34
CA TRP A 242 -9.99 -8.03 -20.05
C TRP A 242 -11.50 -7.88 -20.11
N VAL A 243 -12.15 -8.93 -20.61
CA VAL A 243 -13.58 -9.15 -20.45
C VAL A 243 -13.76 -9.60 -19.01
N LEU A 244 -13.80 -8.64 -18.09
CA LEU A 244 -14.70 -8.73 -16.95
C LEU A 244 -15.31 -7.34 -16.77
N SER A 245 -16.40 -7.13 -17.51
CA SER A 245 -17.39 -6.08 -17.25
C SER A 245 -18.25 -6.42 -16.01
N SER A 246 -17.78 -7.27 -15.11
CA SER A 246 -18.46 -7.58 -13.86
C SER A 246 -17.92 -6.66 -12.78
N SER A 247 -18.83 -6.10 -11.99
CA SER A 247 -18.53 -5.54 -10.67
C SER A 247 -17.47 -6.39 -9.94
N PRO A 248 -16.37 -5.79 -9.47
CA PRO A 248 -15.33 -6.54 -8.77
C PRO A 248 -15.92 -7.23 -7.54
N MET A 249 -15.62 -8.51 -7.36
CA MET A 249 -15.99 -9.26 -6.17
C MET A 249 -14.99 -8.94 -5.06
N TYR A 250 -15.49 -8.40 -3.95
CA TYR A 250 -14.69 -8.05 -2.79
C TYR A 250 -14.82 -9.11 -1.70
N TYR A 251 -13.69 -9.62 -1.23
CA TYR A 251 -13.62 -10.54 -0.09
C TYR A 251 -13.17 -9.77 1.15
N PHE A 252 -13.94 -9.90 2.23
CA PHE A 252 -13.65 -9.24 3.50
C PHE A 252 -13.30 -10.26 4.56
N ASN A 253 -12.20 -9.99 5.25
CA ASN A 253 -11.78 -10.70 6.44
C ASN A 253 -11.37 -9.69 7.51
N HIS A 254 -11.54 -10.00 8.78
CA HIS A 254 -10.98 -9.19 9.85
C HIS A 254 -10.47 -10.06 10.98
N THR A 255 -9.40 -9.61 11.60
CA THR A 255 -8.82 -10.23 12.80
C THR A 255 -8.83 -9.21 13.92
N GLN A 256 -8.93 -9.70 15.15
CA GLN A 256 -8.90 -8.88 16.36
C GLN A 256 -7.86 -9.41 17.34
N SER A 257 -7.10 -8.51 17.96
CA SER A 257 -6.08 -8.81 18.95
C SER A 257 -6.27 -7.92 20.18
N GLU A 258 -6.04 -8.48 21.37
CA GLU A 258 -6.11 -7.70 22.61
C GLU A 258 -4.76 -7.04 22.91
N LEU A 259 -4.78 -5.72 23.15
CA LEU A 259 -3.62 -4.97 23.62
C LEU A 259 -3.52 -5.03 25.15
N HIS A 260 -2.33 -4.74 25.66
CA HIS A 260 -2.04 -4.73 27.11
C HIS A 260 -2.93 -3.76 27.90
N ASP A 261 -3.45 -2.71 27.26
CA ASP A 261 -4.34 -1.70 27.88
C ASP A 261 -5.81 -2.17 28.03
N GLY A 262 -6.13 -3.43 27.70
CA GLY A 262 -7.50 -3.95 27.66
C GLY A 262 -8.35 -3.39 26.52
N THR A 263 -7.70 -2.72 25.55
CA THR A 263 -8.31 -2.28 24.29
C THR A 263 -8.00 -3.27 23.17
N LEU A 264 -8.80 -3.25 22.11
CA LEU A 264 -8.64 -4.15 20.98
C LEU A 264 -7.96 -3.44 19.80
N GLU A 265 -7.19 -4.18 19.03
CA GLU A 265 -6.75 -3.82 17.69
C GLU A 265 -7.51 -4.67 16.67
N VAL A 266 -7.99 -4.02 15.61
CA VAL A 266 -8.76 -4.67 14.55
C VAL A 266 -8.04 -4.45 13.23
N GLN A 267 -7.73 -5.54 12.54
CA GLN A 267 -7.13 -5.53 11.22
C GLN A 267 -8.16 -6.05 10.20
N ALA A 268 -8.71 -5.14 9.40
CA ALA A 268 -9.68 -5.47 8.37
C ALA A 268 -9.00 -5.55 6.99
N MET A 269 -9.19 -6.66 6.28
CA MET A 269 -8.57 -6.97 4.99
C MET A 269 -9.65 -7.04 3.91
N LEU A 270 -9.47 -6.26 2.85
CA LEU A 270 -10.32 -6.24 1.66
C LEU A 270 -9.52 -6.74 0.46
N THR A 271 -9.84 -7.91 -0.07
CA THR A 271 -9.14 -8.52 -1.20
C THR A 271 -10.01 -8.55 -2.44
N TRP A 272 -9.49 -8.12 -3.58
CA TRP A 272 -10.16 -8.23 -4.88
C TRP A 272 -9.16 -8.40 -6.02
N HIS A 273 -9.68 -8.76 -7.20
CA HIS A 273 -8.90 -8.82 -8.43
C HIS A 273 -8.71 -7.41 -8.97
N LEU A 274 -7.48 -6.89 -8.89
CA LEU A 274 -7.17 -5.52 -9.27
C LEU A 274 -7.29 -5.34 -10.78
N ASN A 275 -8.06 -4.34 -11.21
CA ASN A 275 -8.15 -3.95 -12.61
C ASN A 275 -7.51 -2.57 -12.81
N PRO A 276 -6.28 -2.49 -13.35
CA PRO A 276 -5.58 -1.22 -13.58
C PRO A 276 -6.36 -0.16 -14.38
N GLN A 277 -7.32 -0.55 -15.23
CA GLN A 277 -8.10 0.40 -16.03
C GLN A 277 -9.25 1.03 -15.23
N LEU A 278 -9.82 0.30 -14.27
CA LEU A 278 -10.97 0.76 -13.48
C LEU A 278 -10.56 1.28 -12.10
N ASP A 279 -9.50 0.71 -11.53
CA ASP A 279 -9.08 0.96 -10.15
C ASP A 279 -8.02 2.07 -10.06
N ASN A 280 -7.38 2.45 -11.16
CA ASN A 280 -6.45 3.58 -11.15
C ASN A 280 -7.21 4.88 -10.89
N GLU A 281 -6.71 5.67 -9.94
CA GLU A 281 -7.31 6.91 -9.41
C GLU A 281 -8.61 6.73 -8.62
N ALA A 282 -8.96 5.48 -8.25
CA ALA A 282 -10.08 5.19 -7.37
C ALA A 282 -9.75 5.51 -5.90
N LEU A 283 -10.69 6.12 -5.20
CA LEU A 283 -10.58 6.46 -3.78
C LEU A 283 -11.15 5.32 -2.93
N PHE A 284 -10.34 4.77 -2.02
CA PHE A 284 -10.79 3.83 -1.01
C PHE A 284 -10.79 4.50 0.36
N THR A 285 -11.93 4.46 1.04
CA THR A 285 -12.10 5.00 2.38
C THR A 285 -12.37 3.86 3.35
N CYS A 286 -11.53 3.69 4.36
CA CYS A 286 -11.81 2.88 5.53
C CYS A 286 -12.60 3.74 6.54
N GLU A 287 -13.82 3.34 6.86
CA GLU A 287 -14.70 4.00 7.82
C GLU A 287 -14.91 3.11 9.05
N VAL A 288 -14.66 3.67 10.22
CA VAL A 288 -14.71 2.97 11.51
C VAL A 288 -15.82 3.54 12.36
N LYS A 289 -16.70 2.65 12.84
CA LYS A 289 -17.78 2.99 13.78
C LYS A 289 -17.47 2.40 15.15
N HIS A 290 -17.66 3.22 16.18
CA HIS A 290 -17.45 2.82 17.58
C HIS A 290 -18.41 3.59 18.51
N PRO A 291 -19.00 2.97 19.54
CA PRO A 291 -19.94 3.63 20.44
C PRO A 291 -19.37 4.84 21.21
N ALA A 292 -18.06 4.87 21.45
CA ALA A 292 -17.39 5.98 22.13
C ALA A 292 -16.97 7.12 21.18
N LEU A 293 -17.30 7.01 19.88
CA LEU A 293 -17.09 8.08 18.90
C LEU A 293 -18.40 8.79 18.56
N SER A 294 -18.37 10.12 18.55
CA SER A 294 -19.50 10.95 18.06
C SER A 294 -19.58 11.00 16.54
N MET A 295 -18.44 10.83 15.85
CA MET A 295 -18.31 10.83 14.40
C MET A 295 -17.47 9.60 13.99
N PRO A 296 -17.80 8.93 12.87
CA PRO A 296 -17.00 7.80 12.42
C PRO A 296 -15.59 8.25 12.04
N MET A 297 -14.59 7.48 12.48
CA MET A 297 -13.19 7.74 12.13
C MET A 297 -12.95 7.24 10.70
N LYS A 298 -12.19 7.99 9.89
CA LYS A 298 -11.96 7.65 8.49
C LYS A 298 -10.49 7.76 8.11
N ALA A 299 -10.06 6.87 7.23
CA ALA A 299 -8.76 6.92 6.57
C ALA A 299 -8.95 6.67 5.07
N GLU A 300 -8.27 7.45 4.25
CA GLU A 300 -8.49 7.45 2.80
C GLU A 300 -7.18 7.24 2.06
N VAL A 301 -7.24 6.40 1.03
CA VAL A 301 -6.13 6.17 0.11
C VAL A 301 -6.63 6.16 -1.32
N THR A 302 -5.89 6.80 -2.21
CA THR A 302 -6.19 6.81 -3.64
C THR A 302 -5.21 5.88 -4.35
N LEU A 303 -5.74 4.85 -5.00
CA LEU A 303 -4.95 3.97 -5.84
C LEU A 303 -4.40 4.77 -7.03
N SER A 304 -3.11 4.69 -7.28
CA SER A 304 -2.46 5.46 -8.34
C SER A 304 -1.25 4.73 -8.91
N ALA A 305 -1.25 4.59 -10.24
CA ALA A 305 -0.08 4.12 -10.97
C ALA A 305 1.03 5.19 -10.97
N PRO A 306 2.32 4.79 -10.92
CA PRO A 306 3.43 5.73 -11.02
C PRO A 306 3.44 6.38 -12.41
N LYS A 307 3.52 7.72 -12.45
CA LYS A 307 3.58 8.51 -13.68
C LYS A 307 4.84 9.39 -13.68
N GLY A 308 5.65 9.26 -14.73
CA GLY A 308 6.76 10.16 -15.07
C GLY A 308 7.60 10.63 -13.87
N PRO A 309 8.37 9.75 -13.20
CA PRO A 309 9.21 10.15 -12.08
C PRO A 309 10.23 11.23 -12.46
N LYS A 310 10.32 12.26 -11.62
CA LYS A 310 11.33 13.32 -11.78
C LYS A 310 12.66 12.84 -11.21
N LEU A 311 13.64 12.70 -12.08
CA LEU A 311 14.99 12.27 -11.71
C LEU A 311 15.87 13.49 -11.41
N SER A 312 16.79 13.35 -10.47
CA SER A 312 17.84 14.32 -10.20
C SER A 312 19.19 13.63 -10.07
N VAL A 313 20.23 14.32 -10.54
CA VAL A 313 21.61 13.81 -10.56
C VAL A 313 22.47 14.73 -9.72
N ALA A 314 23.24 14.15 -8.80
CA ALA A 314 24.18 14.87 -7.94
C ALA A 314 25.57 14.20 -7.98
N PRO A 315 26.68 14.95 -8.15
CA PRO A 315 26.74 16.40 -8.39
C PRO A 315 26.25 16.78 -9.81
N SER A 316 25.84 18.04 -10.00
CA SER A 316 25.36 18.56 -11.29
C SER A 316 26.44 18.61 -12.37
N ARG A 317 27.72 18.72 -11.96
CA ARG A 317 28.90 18.63 -12.82
C ARG A 317 29.81 17.53 -12.30
N ALA A 318 29.57 16.30 -12.72
CA ALA A 318 30.38 15.15 -12.34
C ALA A 318 31.71 15.13 -13.10
N LYS A 319 32.82 14.90 -12.41
CA LYS A 319 34.15 14.67 -13.02
C LYS A 319 34.48 13.18 -13.04
N VAL A 320 35.46 12.82 -13.88
CA VAL A 320 36.01 11.46 -13.88
C VAL A 320 36.55 11.12 -12.49
N GLY A 321 36.08 10.01 -11.92
CA GLY A 321 36.42 9.56 -10.57
C GLY A 321 35.47 10.00 -9.47
N ASP A 322 34.51 10.89 -9.75
CA ASP A 322 33.49 11.29 -8.77
C ASP A 322 32.47 10.18 -8.52
N THR A 323 31.85 10.20 -7.33
CA THR A 323 30.69 9.37 -7.02
C THR A 323 29.40 10.12 -7.36
N VAL A 324 28.65 9.59 -8.33
CA VAL A 324 27.39 10.18 -8.81
C VAL A 324 26.20 9.46 -8.18
N ARG A 325 25.24 10.23 -7.68
CA ARG A 325 23.97 9.73 -7.14
C ARG A 325 22.83 10.21 -8.02
N ILE A 326 22.06 9.27 -8.54
CA ILE A 326 20.84 9.54 -9.30
C ILE A 326 19.66 9.15 -8.41
N LYS A 327 18.83 10.10 -8.00
CA LYS A 327 17.69 9.86 -7.11
C LYS A 327 16.37 10.24 -7.78
N VAL A 328 15.30 9.51 -7.44
CA VAL A 328 13.93 9.89 -7.78
C VAL A 328 13.43 10.92 -6.77
N GLU A 329 13.09 12.14 -7.21
CA GLU A 329 12.60 13.21 -6.32
C GLU A 329 11.09 13.19 -6.13
N GLY A 330 10.34 12.64 -7.09
CA GLY A 330 8.89 12.59 -7.03
C GLY A 330 8.26 12.09 -8.33
N PHE A 331 6.94 12.18 -8.43
CA PHE A 331 6.14 11.73 -9.58
C PHE A 331 5.25 12.85 -10.08
N GLN A 332 4.94 12.84 -11.38
CA GLN A 332 3.90 13.70 -11.95
C GLN A 332 2.54 13.10 -11.60
N MET A 333 1.90 13.57 -10.54
CA MET A 333 0.64 12.99 -10.03
C MET A 333 -0.59 13.61 -10.71
N GLY A 334 -1.70 12.86 -10.73
CA GLY A 334 -3.00 13.36 -11.20
C GLY A 334 -3.67 14.29 -10.18
N PRO A 335 -4.74 15.00 -10.57
CA PRO A 335 -5.39 16.02 -9.72
C PRO A 335 -5.99 15.48 -8.41
N LYS A 336 -6.25 14.18 -8.32
CA LYS A 336 -6.85 13.52 -7.14
C LYS A 336 -5.85 12.73 -6.28
N ALA A 337 -4.58 12.58 -6.71
CA ALA A 337 -3.62 11.71 -6.05
C ALA A 337 -2.53 12.53 -5.33
N ASN A 338 -2.50 12.44 -4.00
CA ASN A 338 -1.49 13.13 -3.18
C ASN A 338 -0.18 12.34 -3.04
N LYS A 339 -0.22 11.01 -3.21
CA LYS A 339 0.93 10.10 -3.12
C LYS A 339 0.68 8.90 -4.03
N VAL A 340 1.74 8.36 -4.63
CA VAL A 340 1.70 7.06 -5.32
C VAL A 340 1.45 5.95 -4.29
N PHE A 341 0.31 5.28 -4.41
CA PHE A 341 -0.09 4.16 -3.58
C PHE A 341 -0.77 3.12 -4.47
N PRO A 342 -0.47 1.82 -4.36
CA PRO A 342 0.54 1.17 -3.53
C PRO A 342 1.99 1.65 -3.72
N GLU A 343 2.86 1.42 -2.72
CA GLU A 343 4.28 1.74 -2.78
C GLU A 343 4.97 1.04 -3.97
N PRO A 344 5.63 1.79 -4.86
CA PRO A 344 6.19 1.23 -6.08
C PRO A 344 7.58 0.63 -5.86
N LEU A 345 7.92 -0.36 -6.68
CA LEU A 345 9.27 -0.90 -6.84
C LEU A 345 10.07 -0.03 -7.81
N PHE A 346 11.34 0.21 -7.49
CA PHE A 346 12.28 0.98 -8.30
C PHE A 346 13.40 0.08 -8.81
N THR A 347 13.61 0.07 -10.12
CA THR A 347 14.67 -0.70 -10.79
C THR A 347 15.48 0.22 -11.69
N TRP A 348 16.81 0.18 -11.56
CA TRP A 348 17.75 0.94 -12.36
C TRP A 348 18.51 0.02 -13.29
N THR A 349 18.63 0.43 -14.55
CA THR A 349 19.38 -0.29 -15.59
C THR A 349 20.18 0.71 -16.42
N ARG A 350 21.29 0.28 -17.01
CA ARG A 350 22.01 1.07 -18.01
C ARG A 350 21.53 0.68 -19.40
N VAL A 351 21.28 1.67 -20.25
CA VAL A 351 20.88 1.42 -21.64
C VAL A 351 22.12 0.99 -22.43
N GLY A 352 22.10 -0.22 -23.01
CA GLY A 352 23.17 -0.73 -23.87
C GLY A 352 24.27 -1.52 -23.16
N GLY A 353 24.08 -1.95 -21.90
CA GLY A 353 25.01 -2.86 -21.21
C GLY A 353 24.79 -2.89 -19.70
N PRO A 354 25.63 -3.65 -18.96
CA PRO A 354 25.54 -3.75 -17.52
C PRO A 354 26.00 -2.46 -16.82
N LEU A 355 25.66 -2.36 -15.53
CA LEU A 355 26.10 -1.30 -14.63
C LEU A 355 27.60 -1.43 -14.30
N LEU A 356 28.16 -0.42 -13.63
CA LEU A 356 29.60 -0.34 -13.31
C LEU A 356 30.12 -1.52 -12.48
N ASP A 357 29.26 -2.11 -11.66
CA ASP A 357 29.55 -3.26 -10.81
C ASP A 357 29.32 -4.61 -11.52
N GLY A 358 29.00 -4.58 -12.82
CA GLY A 358 28.64 -5.78 -13.60
C GLY A 358 27.21 -6.26 -13.37
N SER A 359 26.41 -5.58 -12.56
CA SER A 359 24.99 -5.92 -12.37
C SER A 359 24.14 -5.48 -13.56
N GLU A 360 23.17 -6.30 -13.96
CA GLU A 360 22.18 -5.93 -14.99
C GLU A 360 21.19 -4.90 -14.46
N GLU A 361 20.80 -5.03 -13.19
CA GLU A 361 19.80 -4.19 -12.54
C GLU A 361 20.19 -3.86 -11.09
N ARG A 362 19.80 -2.67 -10.62
CA ARG A 362 19.92 -2.26 -9.20
C ARG A 362 18.57 -1.80 -8.66
N PHE A 363 18.22 -2.27 -7.47
CA PHE A 363 16.96 -1.90 -6.82
C PHE A 363 17.13 -0.70 -5.89
N GLY A 364 16.09 0.13 -5.82
CA GLY A 364 15.99 1.21 -4.83
C GLY A 364 15.76 2.60 -5.44
N LYS A 365 15.41 3.56 -4.59
CA LYS A 365 15.09 4.94 -4.99
C LYS A 365 16.30 5.75 -5.48
N VAL A 366 17.52 5.28 -5.21
CA VAL A 366 18.78 5.94 -5.54
C VAL A 366 19.73 4.96 -6.19
N LEU A 367 20.26 5.33 -7.36
CA LEU A 367 21.39 4.67 -7.99
C LEU A 367 22.68 5.39 -7.60
N VAL A 368 23.62 4.65 -7.03
CA VAL A 368 24.95 5.16 -6.68
C VAL A 368 25.97 4.57 -7.64
N LEU A 369 26.64 5.44 -8.38
CA LEU A 369 27.71 5.12 -9.31
C LEU A 369 29.02 5.62 -8.70
N GLU A 370 29.83 4.69 -8.20
CA GLU A 370 31.11 5.02 -7.58
C GLU A 370 32.21 5.14 -8.64
N ARG A 371 33.08 6.13 -8.47
CA ARG A 371 34.26 6.35 -9.31
C ARG A 371 33.95 6.29 -10.82
N VAL A 372 33.06 7.17 -11.27
CA VAL A 372 32.57 7.19 -12.65
C VAL A 372 33.74 7.39 -13.64
N PRO A 373 33.94 6.47 -14.60
CA PRO A 373 35.02 6.57 -15.57
C PRO A 373 34.58 7.39 -16.80
N ALA A 374 35.54 7.81 -17.65
CA ALA A 374 35.28 8.73 -18.76
C ALA A 374 34.36 8.13 -19.85
N GLU A 375 34.37 6.81 -20.00
CA GLU A 375 33.61 6.06 -21.01
C GLU A 375 32.09 6.07 -20.71
N LEU A 376 31.70 6.39 -19.47
CA LEU A 376 30.30 6.59 -19.12
C LEU A 376 29.73 7.92 -19.58
N ASN A 377 30.56 8.84 -20.08
CA ASN A 377 30.08 10.14 -20.56
C ASN A 377 29.07 9.95 -21.69
N GLY A 378 27.88 10.54 -21.52
CA GLY A 378 26.78 10.44 -22.47
C GLY A 378 25.95 9.15 -22.35
N SER A 379 26.31 8.22 -21.45
CA SER A 379 25.53 7.01 -21.20
C SER A 379 24.14 7.33 -20.63
N MET A 380 23.14 6.54 -21.03
CA MET A 380 21.76 6.69 -20.58
C MET A 380 21.44 5.66 -19.49
N PHE A 381 20.85 6.13 -18.39
CA PHE A 381 20.35 5.28 -17.31
C PHE A 381 18.83 5.30 -17.33
N ARG A 382 18.24 4.11 -17.25
CA ARG A 382 16.79 3.88 -17.23
C ARG A 382 16.34 3.52 -15.82
N CYS A 383 15.42 4.33 -15.28
CA CYS A 383 14.69 4.05 -14.05
C CYS A 383 13.30 3.52 -14.41
N THR A 384 13.05 2.25 -14.11
CA THR A 384 11.76 1.60 -14.21
C THR A 384 11.09 1.66 -12.84
N VAL A 385 9.92 2.30 -12.77
CA VAL A 385 9.13 2.38 -11.56
C VAL A 385 7.79 1.71 -11.79
N GLN A 386 7.43 0.76 -10.94
CA GLN A 386 6.25 -0.07 -11.15
C GLN A 386 5.52 -0.41 -9.86
N ASN A 387 4.19 -0.50 -9.93
CA ASN A 387 3.33 -1.04 -8.90
C ASN A 387 2.25 -1.93 -9.57
N PRO A 388 1.38 -2.63 -8.82
CA PRO A 388 0.33 -3.47 -9.40
C PRO A 388 -0.61 -2.76 -10.39
N LEU A 389 -0.71 -1.43 -10.35
CA LEU A 389 -1.55 -0.62 -11.25
C LEU A 389 -0.84 -0.22 -12.55
N GLY A 390 0.49 -0.18 -12.58
CA GLY A 390 1.21 0.23 -13.78
C GLY A 390 2.71 0.31 -13.63
N SER A 391 3.38 0.49 -14.77
CA SER A 391 4.83 0.65 -14.87
C SER A 391 5.16 1.83 -15.78
N THR A 392 6.16 2.61 -15.37
CA THR A 392 6.68 3.76 -16.13
C THR A 392 8.20 3.69 -16.18
N ASN A 393 8.75 4.04 -17.34
CA ASN A 393 10.20 4.13 -17.55
C ASN A 393 10.60 5.58 -17.71
N THR A 394 11.68 5.99 -17.08
CA THR A 394 12.29 7.31 -17.26
C THR A 394 13.77 7.17 -17.53
N HIS A 395 14.30 8.05 -18.35
CA HIS A 395 15.69 8.00 -18.77
C HIS A 395 16.41 9.28 -18.35
N THR A 396 17.66 9.14 -17.92
CA THR A 396 18.54 10.27 -17.65
C THR A 396 19.90 10.05 -18.29
N ARG A 397 20.42 11.09 -18.93
CA ARG A 397 21.76 11.08 -19.51
C ARG A 397 22.78 11.48 -18.46
N LEU A 398 23.85 10.69 -18.32
CA LEU A 398 24.98 11.05 -17.47
C LEU A 398 25.97 11.88 -18.27
N ILE A 399 26.40 13.02 -17.73
CA ILE A 399 27.41 13.90 -18.33
C ILE A 399 28.60 13.92 -17.38
N VAL A 400 29.76 13.52 -17.90
CA VAL A 400 31.02 13.43 -17.13
C VAL A 400 32.04 14.37 -17.77
N PHE A 401 32.60 15.26 -16.97
CA PHE A 401 33.62 16.21 -17.40
C PHE A 401 35.00 15.64 -17.16
N GLU A 402 35.79 15.54 -18.23
CA GLU A 402 37.21 15.20 -18.16
C GLU A 402 38.05 16.47 -18.30
N ASN A 403 39.11 16.58 -17.50
CA ASN A 403 40.08 17.66 -17.66
C ASN A 403 40.95 17.35 -18.90
N PRO A 404 41.11 18.29 -19.86
CA PRO A 404 41.88 18.04 -21.06
C PRO A 404 43.35 17.76 -20.72
N ARG A 405 43.85 16.60 -21.14
CA ARG A 405 45.29 16.30 -21.11
C ARG A 405 45.93 16.86 -22.37
N ILE A 406 46.34 18.13 -22.31
CA ILE A 406 47.16 18.73 -23.38
C ILE A 406 48.48 17.96 -23.40
N LYS A 407 48.68 17.11 -24.41
CA LYS A 407 50.00 16.55 -24.70
C LYS A 407 50.90 17.72 -25.03
N LYS A 408 51.88 18.03 -24.18
CA LYS A 408 52.92 19.00 -24.52
C LYS A 408 53.59 18.50 -25.79
N THR A 409 53.37 19.21 -26.90
CA THR A 409 54.06 18.96 -28.16
C THR A 409 55.55 19.03 -27.87
N ILE A 410 56.26 17.91 -28.01
CA ILE A 410 57.71 17.90 -28.01
C ILE A 410 58.10 18.71 -29.24
N HIS A 411 58.59 19.94 -29.03
CA HIS A 411 59.30 20.67 -30.07
C HIS A 411 60.50 19.79 -30.46
N LEU A 412 60.42 19.14 -31.61
CA LEU A 412 61.59 18.60 -32.30
C LEU A 412 62.43 19.80 -32.72
N ASN A 413 63.46 20.10 -31.92
CA ASN A 413 64.55 20.98 -32.35
C ASN A 413 65.28 20.28 -33.51
N PHE A 414 64.88 20.55 -34.75
CA PHE A 414 65.77 20.43 -35.89
C PHE A 414 66.65 21.68 -35.92
N GLY A 415 67.69 21.66 -35.09
CA GLY A 415 68.80 22.60 -35.15
C GLY A 415 69.78 22.15 -36.23
N ASP A 416 69.72 22.86 -37.35
CA ASP A 416 70.86 23.41 -38.08
C ASP A 416 71.89 22.44 -38.67
N SER A 417 71.70 22.08 -39.95
CA SER A 417 72.85 21.87 -40.85
C SER A 417 72.48 22.26 -42.28
N ALA A 418 73.47 22.84 -42.96
CA ALA A 418 73.49 23.29 -44.36
C ALA A 418 72.98 24.73 -44.62
N GLY A 419 73.82 25.70 -44.25
CA GLY A 419 74.07 26.80 -45.17
C GLY A 419 74.91 26.28 -46.35
N ASP A 420 74.36 26.35 -47.57
CA ASP A 420 75.10 26.84 -48.73
C ASP A 420 74.17 27.08 -49.93
N MET A 421 74.19 28.34 -50.40
CA MET A 421 74.25 28.77 -51.80
C MET A 421 73.11 28.48 -52.82
N LEU A 422 72.77 29.58 -53.56
CA LEU A 422 72.03 29.72 -54.84
C LEU A 422 70.51 29.91 -54.69
N GLY A 423 69.83 30.95 -55.19
CA GLY A 423 70.11 32.10 -56.06
C GLY A 423 68.76 32.78 -56.41
N PRO A 424 68.71 34.06 -56.82
CA PRO A 424 67.46 34.82 -56.90
C PRO A 424 66.75 34.56 -58.24
N SER A 425 65.72 33.71 -58.24
CA SER A 425 64.95 33.44 -59.48
C SER A 425 63.49 33.02 -59.24
N LEU A 426 62.87 33.41 -58.12
CA LEU A 426 61.48 33.04 -57.83
C LEU A 426 60.59 34.21 -57.38
N MET A 427 60.92 35.44 -57.78
CA MET A 427 60.13 36.66 -57.48
C MET A 427 59.40 37.24 -58.70
N LEU A 428 59.05 36.42 -59.69
CA LEU A 428 58.39 36.90 -60.92
C LEU A 428 57.19 36.08 -61.40
N LEU A 429 56.60 35.24 -60.54
CA LEU A 429 55.42 34.42 -60.89
C LEU A 429 54.23 34.56 -59.94
N LEU A 430 54.09 35.74 -59.31
CA LEU A 430 52.98 36.08 -58.41
C LEU A 430 52.24 37.38 -58.80
N LEU A 431 52.41 37.89 -60.03
CA LEU A 431 51.84 39.17 -60.47
C LEU A 431 51.06 39.11 -61.80
N SER A 432 50.55 37.94 -62.19
CA SER A 432 49.75 37.79 -63.43
C SER A 432 48.42 37.05 -63.24
N LEU A 433 47.74 37.26 -62.10
CA LEU A 433 46.39 36.70 -61.86
C LEU A 433 45.50 37.65 -61.04
N THR A 434 45.57 38.94 -61.36
CA THR A 434 44.55 39.93 -60.99
C THR A 434 44.26 40.78 -62.23
N LEU A 435 42.97 40.87 -62.58
CA LEU A 435 42.36 41.53 -63.75
C LEU A 435 42.12 40.65 -64.99
N GLU A 436 41.16 39.72 -64.87
CA GLU A 436 40.12 39.52 -65.88
C GLU A 436 38.77 39.44 -65.15
N LEU A 437 38.26 40.62 -64.77
CA LEU A 437 36.85 40.87 -64.52
C LEU A 437 36.65 42.39 -64.66
N THR A 438 35.76 42.74 -65.58
CA THR A 438 35.38 44.05 -66.16
C THR A 438 36.31 44.65 -67.20
#